data_AF-A0AAV5S7U6-F1
#
_entry.id   AF-A0AAV5S7U6-F1
#
_cell.length_a   1.000
_cell.length_b   1.000
_cell.length_c   1.000
_cell.angle_alpha   90.00
_cell.angle_beta   90.00
_cell.angle_gamma   90.00
#
_symmetry.space_group_name_H-M   'P 1'
#
loop_
_entity.id
_entity.type
_entity.pdbx_description
1 polymer ?
#
loop_
_entity_poly.entity_id
_entity_poly.type
_entity_poly.pdbx_seq_one_letter_code
_entity_poly.pdbx_strand_id
1 'polypeptide(L)'
;YCDLMHATPEALEMDENDQIIMARKNFHTFFFLIMALWSQTSNKPGICLSNGAYFPTLKEEQQYPDVNDCAGRCVDYLNQPIRALALTEVEQAVVAYLSCFIDDVPTLSVPGCKKYSAIRDRLI
;
A
#
# COMPACT_ATOMS: atom_id res chain seq x y z
N TYR A 1 7.42 -2.34 2.60
CA TYR A 1 7.03 -3.40 1.65
C TYR A 1 7.97 -4.59 1.75
N CYS A 2 9.25 -4.48 1.35
CA CYS A 2 10.18 -5.61 1.36
C CYS A 2 10.27 -6.29 2.73
N ASP A 3 10.29 -5.53 3.83
CA ASP A 3 10.32 -6.10 5.19
C ASP A 3 9.08 -6.97 5.49
N LEU A 4 7.89 -6.58 5.01
CA LEU A 4 6.67 -7.37 5.16
C LEU A 4 6.72 -8.65 4.31
N MET A 5 7.33 -8.57 3.12
CA MET A 5 7.54 -9.74 2.27
C MET A 5 8.54 -10.70 2.90
N HIS A 6 9.65 -10.20 3.46
CA HIS A 6 10.62 -11.01 4.20
C HIS A 6 10.04 -11.60 5.49
N ALA A 7 9.07 -10.93 6.11
CA ALA A 7 8.34 -11.47 7.26
C ALA A 7 7.29 -12.53 6.86
N THR A 8 7.12 -12.83 5.56
CA THR A 8 6.18 -13.84 5.05
C THR A 8 6.97 -15.03 4.50
N PRO A 9 7.15 -16.12 5.29
CA PRO A 9 7.98 -17.25 4.88
C PRO A 9 7.56 -17.84 3.53
N GLU A 10 6.26 -17.96 3.29
CA GLU A 10 5.72 -18.55 2.05
C GLU A 10 6.10 -17.74 0.81
N ALA A 11 6.22 -16.41 0.95
CA ALA A 11 6.66 -15.52 -0.12
C ALA A 11 8.16 -15.66 -0.40
N LEU A 12 8.98 -15.89 0.63
CA LEU A 12 10.43 -16.10 0.47
C LEU A 12 10.80 -17.43 -0.17
N GLU A 13 9.93 -18.43 -0.05
CA GLU A 13 10.13 -19.70 -0.74
C GLU A 13 9.70 -19.67 -2.22
N MET A 14 9.20 -18.55 -2.74
CA MET A 14 8.89 -18.38 -4.16
C MET A 14 10.18 -18.16 -4.95
N ASP A 15 10.16 -18.46 -6.26
CA ASP A 15 11.28 -18.09 -7.15
C ASP A 15 11.53 -16.58 -7.11
N GLU A 16 12.78 -16.15 -7.23
CA GLU A 16 13.15 -14.74 -7.16
C GLU A 16 12.42 -13.90 -8.24
N ASN A 17 12.22 -14.45 -9.44
CA ASN A 17 11.47 -13.74 -10.48
C ASN A 17 10.00 -13.55 -10.10
N ASP A 18 9.38 -14.57 -9.51
CA ASP A 18 8.01 -14.49 -9.03
C ASP A 18 7.88 -13.46 -7.88
N GLN A 19 8.86 -13.40 -6.98
CA GLN A 19 8.92 -12.38 -5.93
C GLN A 19 8.99 -10.97 -6.52
N ILE A 20 9.82 -10.76 -7.55
CA ILE A 20 9.93 -9.47 -8.26
C ILE A 20 8.63 -9.11 -8.98
N ILE A 21 8.01 -10.07 -9.68
CA ILE A 21 6.73 -9.86 -10.39
C ILE A 21 5.64 -9.43 -9.40
N MET A 22 5.52 -10.14 -8.28
CA MET A 22 4.59 -9.82 -7.20
C MET A 22 4.87 -8.43 -6.62
N ALA A 23 6.13 -8.11 -6.30
CA ALA A 23 6.51 -6.81 -5.76
C ALA A 23 6.14 -5.67 -6.72
N ARG A 24 6.43 -5.82 -8.01
CA ARG A 24 6.09 -4.82 -9.03
C ARG A 24 4.58 -4.62 -9.17
N LYS A 25 3.80 -5.70 -9.01
CA LYS A 25 2.35 -5.63 -9.14
C LYS A 25 1.69 -5.03 -7.90
N ASN A 26 2.12 -5.39 -6.70
CA ASN A 26 1.39 -5.05 -5.46
C ASN A 26 1.92 -3.78 -4.76
N PHE A 27 3.14 -3.33 -5.08
CA PHE A 27 3.77 -2.21 -4.37
C PHE A 27 2.95 -0.91 -4.43
N HIS A 28 2.35 -0.59 -5.58
CA HIS A 28 1.55 0.63 -5.73
C HIS A 28 0.37 0.69 -4.75
N THR A 29 -0.41 -0.38 -4.63
CA THR A 29 -1.55 -0.50 -3.70
C THR A 29 -1.08 -0.37 -2.27
N PHE A 30 -0.02 -1.09 -1.89
CA PHE A 30 0.62 -0.94 -0.58
C PHE A 30 1.06 0.51 -0.31
N PHE A 31 1.71 1.14 -1.28
CA PHE A 31 2.27 2.48 -1.14
C PHE A 31 1.19 3.54 -0.91
N PHE A 32 0.12 3.52 -1.69
CA PHE A 32 -0.98 4.48 -1.51
C PHE A 32 -1.73 4.26 -0.20
N LEU A 33 -1.92 2.99 0.19
CA LEU A 33 -2.56 2.67 1.46
C LEU A 33 -1.72 3.14 2.65
N ILE A 34 -0.41 2.85 2.68
CA ILE A 34 0.43 3.22 3.81
C ILE A 34 0.57 4.74 3.93
N MET A 35 0.62 5.47 2.81
CA MET A 35 0.55 6.93 2.82
C MET A 35 -0.77 7.43 3.42
N ALA A 36 -1.89 6.80 3.06
CA ALA A 36 -3.18 7.19 3.60
C ALA A 36 -3.28 6.92 5.11
N LEU A 37 -2.67 5.84 5.60
CA LEU A 37 -2.54 5.53 7.03
C LEU A 37 -1.68 6.58 7.75
N TRP A 38 -0.51 6.94 7.24
CA TRP A 38 0.32 7.99 7.85
C TRP A 38 -0.35 9.36 7.86
N SER A 39 -1.11 9.67 6.80
CA SER A 39 -1.84 10.93 6.66
C SER A 39 -2.98 11.08 7.68
N GLN A 40 -3.36 10.02 8.39
CA GLN A 40 -4.36 10.12 9.47
C GLN A 40 -3.89 10.98 10.64
N THR A 41 -2.58 11.02 10.86
CA THR A 41 -1.98 11.85 11.91
C THR A 41 -1.93 13.33 11.56
N SER A 42 -2.15 13.69 10.29
CA SER A 42 -2.23 15.07 9.84
C SER A 42 -3.67 15.57 9.87
N ASN A 43 -3.92 16.59 10.69
CA ASN A 43 -5.21 17.31 10.70
C ASN A 43 -5.35 18.30 9.53
N LYS A 44 -4.54 18.18 8.48
CA LYS A 44 -4.55 19.08 7.31
C LYS A 44 -4.85 18.32 6.01
N PRO A 45 -5.47 18.98 5.01
CA PRO A 45 -5.74 18.40 3.69
C PRO A 45 -4.45 18.18 2.89
N GLY A 46 -3.97 16.94 2.87
CA GLY A 46 -2.75 16.55 2.17
C GLY A 46 -2.34 15.10 2.43
N ILE A 47 -1.17 14.75 1.92
CA ILE A 47 -0.59 13.42 2.02
C ILE A 47 0.74 13.48 2.79
N CYS A 48 0.94 12.52 3.68
CA CYS A 48 2.16 12.33 4.45
C CYS A 48 2.99 11.20 3.84
N LEU A 49 4.29 11.45 3.68
CA LEU A 49 5.27 10.48 3.18
C LEU A 49 6.01 9.81 4.34
N SER A 50 6.70 8.71 4.04
CA SER A 50 7.43 7.89 5.03
C SER A 50 8.54 8.65 5.77
N ASN A 51 9.08 9.70 5.16
CA ASN A 51 10.11 10.56 5.75
C ASN A 51 9.54 11.71 6.59
N GLY A 52 8.23 11.74 6.82
CA GLY A 52 7.55 12.82 7.53
C GLY A 52 7.29 14.07 6.68
N ALA A 53 7.66 14.07 5.40
CA ALA A 53 7.29 15.16 4.50
C ALA A 53 5.77 15.19 4.27
N TYR A 54 5.26 16.39 4.08
CA TYR A 54 3.85 16.65 3.83
C TYR A 54 3.69 17.34 2.49
N PHE A 55 2.77 16.84 1.67
CA PHE A 55 2.40 17.44 0.40
C PHE A 55 0.93 17.92 0.46
N PRO A 56 0.67 19.23 0.38
CA PRO A 56 -0.67 19.80 0.53
C PRO A 56 -1.52 19.59 -0.72
N THR A 57 -2.85 19.56 -0.56
CA THR A 57 -3.79 19.60 -1.70
C THR A 57 -4.01 21.02 -2.23
N LEU A 58 -3.75 22.04 -1.41
CA LEU A 58 -3.86 23.45 -1.82
C LEU A 58 -2.72 23.78 -2.79
N LYS A 59 -3.08 24.14 -4.03
CA LYS A 59 -2.12 24.38 -5.13
C LYS A 59 -1.15 25.51 -4.83
N GLU A 60 -1.60 26.52 -4.10
CA GLU A 60 -0.81 27.64 -3.63
C GLU A 60 0.27 27.25 -2.61
N GLU A 61 0.13 26.10 -1.95
CA GLU A 61 1.10 25.56 -0.99
C GLU A 61 2.03 24.49 -1.60
N GLN A 62 1.78 24.08 -2.85
CA GLN A 62 2.55 23.04 -3.53
C GLN A 62 3.85 23.60 -4.11
N GLN A 63 4.98 22.97 -3.76
CA GLN A 63 6.30 23.29 -4.35
C GLN A 63 6.54 22.56 -5.68
N TYR A 64 5.78 21.50 -5.96
CA TYR A 64 5.91 20.68 -7.16
C TYR A 64 4.53 20.48 -7.81
N PRO A 65 4.47 20.33 -9.14
CA PRO A 65 3.20 20.07 -9.82
C PRO A 65 2.54 18.78 -9.32
N ASP A 66 1.29 18.88 -8.87
CA ASP A 66 0.44 17.72 -8.60
C ASP A 66 -0.15 17.18 -9.91
N VAL A 67 0.58 16.26 -10.54
CA VAL A 67 0.18 15.65 -11.81
C VAL A 67 -1.11 14.86 -11.62
N ASN A 68 -2.12 15.16 -12.43
CA ASN A 68 -3.45 14.53 -12.38
C ASN A 68 -4.21 14.71 -11.06
N ASP A 69 -3.87 15.74 -10.27
CA ASP A 69 -4.53 16.03 -8.98
C ASP A 69 -4.46 14.81 -8.02
N CYS A 70 -3.32 14.13 -8.02
CA CYS A 70 -3.11 12.89 -7.31
C CYS A 70 -3.27 13.08 -5.79
N ALA A 71 -2.79 14.19 -5.24
CA ALA A 71 -2.90 14.46 -3.81
C ALA A 71 -4.37 14.66 -3.40
N GLY A 72 -5.13 15.45 -4.17
CA GLY A 72 -6.57 15.65 -3.95
C GLY A 72 -7.33 14.33 -4.00
N ARG A 73 -7.09 13.54 -5.05
CA ARG A 73 -7.70 12.20 -5.20
C ARG A 73 -7.32 11.24 -4.08
N CYS A 74 -6.07 11.24 -3.61
CA CYS A 74 -5.67 10.42 -2.47
C CYS A 74 -6.43 10.83 -1.20
N VAL A 75 -6.61 12.13 -0.97
CA VAL A 75 -7.36 12.62 0.19
C VAL A 75 -8.82 12.16 0.14
N ASP A 76 -9.48 12.35 -1.00
CA ASP A 76 -10.91 12.09 -1.15
C ASP A 76 -11.24 10.58 -1.18
N TYR A 77 -10.45 9.79 -1.92
CA TYR A 77 -10.77 8.38 -2.15
C TYR A 77 -10.11 7.42 -1.15
N LEU A 78 -9.07 7.85 -0.41
CA LEU A 78 -8.37 6.99 0.55
C LEU A 78 -8.32 7.60 1.95
N ASN A 79 -7.76 8.81 2.11
CA ASN A 79 -7.49 9.33 3.45
C ASN A 79 -8.77 9.57 4.24
N GLN A 80 -9.79 10.20 3.64
CA GLN A 80 -11.06 10.47 4.31
C GLN A 80 -11.81 9.17 4.69
N PRO A 81 -12.00 8.19 3.79
CA PRO A 81 -12.58 6.90 4.15
C PRO A 81 -11.82 6.18 5.28
N ILE A 82 -10.48 6.10 5.21
CA ILE A 82 -9.67 5.45 6.24
C ILE A 82 -9.79 6.17 7.58
N ARG A 83 -9.86 7.50 7.59
CA ARG A 83 -10.09 8.30 8.80
C ARG A 83 -11.40 7.93 9.49
N ALA A 84 -12.45 7.77 8.69
CA ALA A 84 -13.77 7.44 9.18
C ALA A 84 -13.84 6.03 9.81
N LEU A 85 -12.97 5.12 9.39
CA LEU A 85 -12.88 3.77 9.99
C LEU A 85 -12.24 3.77 11.39
N ALA A 86 -11.51 4.83 11.77
CA ALA A 86 -10.85 4.96 13.06
C ALA A 86 -10.00 3.72 13.45
N LEU A 87 -9.24 3.20 12.49
CA LEU A 87 -8.43 1.99 12.67
C LEU A 87 -7.40 2.16 13.79
N THR A 88 -7.35 1.17 14.69
CA THR A 88 -6.30 1.01 15.69
C THR A 88 -4.95 0.73 15.02
N GLU A 89 -3.83 0.98 15.71
CA GLU A 89 -2.48 0.71 15.17
C GLU A 89 -2.32 -0.74 14.69
N VAL A 90 -2.93 -1.69 15.39
CA VAL A 90 -2.93 -3.11 15.01
C VAL A 90 -3.68 -3.33 13.70
N GLU A 91 -4.87 -2.76 13.55
CA GLU A 91 -5.66 -2.87 12.32
C GLU A 91 -4.95 -2.19 11.15
N GLN A 92 -4.28 -1.06 11.38
CA GLN A 92 -3.48 -0.39 10.36
C GLN A 92 -2.33 -1.29 9.87
N ALA A 93 -1.63 -1.96 10.80
CA ALA A 93 -0.56 -2.90 10.45
C ALA A 93 -1.10 -4.11 9.66
N VAL A 94 -2.25 -4.66 10.05
CA VAL A 94 -2.91 -5.77 9.35
C VAL A 94 -3.33 -5.34 7.94
N VAL A 95 -3.98 -4.20 7.79
CA VAL A 95 -4.45 -3.68 6.49
C VAL A 95 -3.26 -3.38 5.56
N ALA A 96 -2.17 -2.81 6.09
CA ALA A 96 -0.93 -2.64 5.35
C ALA A 96 -0.36 -3.99 4.87
N TYR A 97 -0.37 -5.02 5.71
CA TYR A 97 0.08 -6.37 5.33
C TYR A 97 -0.82 -7.00 4.26
N LEU A 98 -2.14 -6.96 4.42
CA LEU A 98 -3.10 -7.50 3.45
C LEU A 98 -2.95 -6.85 2.06
N SER A 99 -2.65 -5.56 2.02
CA SER A 99 -2.45 -4.84 0.75
C SER A 99 -1.28 -5.36 -0.09
N CYS A 100 -0.33 -6.08 0.52
CA CYS A 100 0.74 -6.74 -0.21
C CYS A 100 0.25 -7.90 -1.08
N PHE A 101 -0.98 -8.39 -0.88
CA PHE A 101 -1.54 -9.59 -1.51
C PHE A 101 -2.96 -9.42 -2.06
N ILE A 102 -3.49 -8.18 -2.09
CA ILE A 102 -4.89 -7.94 -2.45
C ILE A 102 -5.15 -8.12 -3.95
N ASP A 103 -4.21 -7.69 -4.79
CA ASP A 103 -4.35 -7.75 -6.24
C ASP A 103 -4.03 -9.14 -6.79
N ASP A 104 -4.65 -9.51 -7.90
CA ASP A 104 -4.19 -10.66 -8.69
C ASP A 104 -2.85 -10.33 -9.36
N VAL A 105 -1.92 -11.30 -9.33
CA VAL A 105 -0.60 -11.17 -9.95
C VAL A 105 -0.55 -12.07 -11.18
N PRO A 106 -0.80 -11.53 -12.38
CA PRO A 106 -0.70 -12.32 -13.60
C PRO A 106 0.77 -12.72 -13.82
N THR A 107 0.99 -13.76 -14.64
CA THR A 107 2.33 -14.18 -15.13
C THR A 107 3.29 -14.81 -14.11
N LEU A 108 2.82 -15.14 -12.91
CA LEU A 108 3.60 -15.99 -12.01
C LEU A 108 3.81 -17.39 -12.63
N SER A 109 4.90 -18.04 -12.24
CA SER A 109 5.11 -19.46 -12.53
C SER A 109 3.98 -20.32 -11.94
N VAL A 110 3.77 -21.55 -12.44
CA VAL A 110 2.75 -22.45 -11.88
C VAL A 110 2.96 -22.71 -10.38
N PRO A 111 4.19 -22.98 -9.89
CA PRO A 111 4.47 -23.02 -8.45
C PRO A 111 4.16 -21.69 -7.73
N GLY A 112 4.54 -20.56 -8.33
CA GLY A 112 4.30 -19.23 -7.78
C GLY A 112 2.82 -18.92 -7.61
N CYS A 113 1.99 -19.22 -8.63
CA CYS A 113 0.53 -19.10 -8.56
C CYS A 113 -0.06 -19.90 -7.39
N LYS A 114 0.40 -21.15 -7.18
CA LYS A 114 -0.10 -21.99 -6.08
C LYS A 114 0.26 -21.39 -4.72
N LYS A 115 1.50 -20.94 -4.53
CA LYS A 115 1.94 -20.31 -3.28
C LYS A 115 1.21 -19.00 -3.02
N TYR A 116 1.10 -18.14 -4.04
CA TYR A 116 0.39 -16.87 -3.94
C TYR A 116 -1.09 -17.06 -3.59
N SER A 117 -1.76 -18.02 -4.24
CA SER A 117 -3.15 -18.35 -3.94
C SER A 117 -3.30 -18.87 -2.50
N ALA A 118 -2.40 -19.77 -2.06
CA ALA A 118 -2.44 -20.27 -0.68
C ALA A 118 -2.22 -19.16 0.37
N ILE A 119 -1.37 -18.17 0.08
CA ILE A 119 -1.20 -16.98 0.93
C ILE A 119 -2.52 -16.20 0.98
N ARG A 120 -3.14 -15.95 -0.19
CA ARG A 120 -4.39 -15.19 -0.28
C ARG A 120 -5.54 -15.89 0.41
N ASP A 121 -5.77 -17.17 0.16
CA ASP A 121 -6.85 -17.96 0.79
C ASP A 121 -6.76 -17.98 2.32
N ARG A 122 -5.55 -17.81 2.87
CA ARG A 122 -5.35 -17.69 4.33
C ARG A 122 -5.69 -16.29 4.85
N LEU A 123 -5.49 -15.26 4.04
CA LEU A 123 -5.54 -13.86 4.45
C LEU A 123 -6.83 -13.14 4.06
N ILE A 124 -7.48 -13.56 2.98
CA ILE A 124 -8.62 -12.91 2.30
C ILE A 124 -9.66 -13.98 1.97
#